data_AF-K1YR88-F1
#
_entry.id   AF-K1YR88-F1
#
_cell.length_a   1.000
_cell.length_b   1.000
_cell.length_c   1.000
_cell.angle_alpha   90.00
_cell.angle_beta   90.00
_cell.angle_gamma   90.00
#
_symmetry.space_group_name_H-M   'P 1'
#
loop_
_entity.id
_entity.type
_entity.pdbx_description
1 polymer ?
#
loop_
_entity_poly.entity_id
_entity_poly.type
_entity_poly.pdbx_seq_one_letter_code
_entity_poly.pdbx_strand_id
1 'polypeptide(L)'
;MMSLAKSTYVVVLSALVFWFAPFLAQAEGLVVDQSFKGDNGIVVSFSAAVDKAAAENTGNYTVFEEPDPDIRLEPVSAVLTADGKRVTLSFKDALNTATTHVVAIKGLAGLEKTIVKVSKSYLGYLFGILISALLINNFVFTKYLGLCVFFGTSKKKSTAKGMGVVFTLVMVVSALMSWVFYNFILIPFNLNFLQIVVFIGLVSLTVQAIDTILRKVNPVLFNSFGVYLVLVIANCVIIAVPLILANNHYNVFETFMLALGAGGGFLLALYLMSSVSERMQLANIPQSFKGLPIAFIVAGQFAMAFLGFSGLQLF
;
A
#
# COMPACT_ATOMS: atom_id res chain seq x y z
N MET A 1 -23.57 -29.07 -2.34
CA MET A 1 -22.40 -28.28 -1.86
C MET A 1 -21.87 -27.24 -2.85
N MET A 2 -22.20 -27.28 -4.15
CA MET A 2 -21.68 -26.32 -5.15
C MET A 2 -22.46 -24.98 -5.23
N SER A 3 -23.68 -24.93 -4.67
CA SER A 3 -24.55 -23.72 -4.72
C SER A 3 -24.19 -22.66 -3.67
N LEU A 4 -23.67 -23.07 -2.51
CA LEU A 4 -23.32 -22.13 -1.42
C LEU A 4 -22.05 -21.33 -1.75
N ALA A 5 -21.05 -21.94 -2.40
CA ALA A 5 -19.85 -21.24 -2.84
C ALA A 5 -20.18 -20.12 -3.86
N LYS A 6 -21.12 -20.38 -4.79
CA LYS A 6 -21.53 -19.40 -5.79
C LYS A 6 -22.24 -18.19 -5.17
N SER A 7 -23.04 -18.41 -4.13
CA SER A 7 -23.74 -17.34 -3.40
C SER A 7 -22.76 -16.44 -2.62
N THR A 8 -21.73 -17.02 -1.99
CA THR A 8 -20.72 -16.23 -1.26
C THR A 8 -19.86 -15.40 -2.21
N TYR A 9 -19.49 -15.94 -3.38
CA TYR A 9 -18.76 -15.17 -4.40
C TYR A 9 -19.59 -14.02 -4.98
N VAL A 10 -20.89 -14.21 -5.20
CA VAL A 10 -21.79 -13.16 -5.72
C VAL A 10 -22.01 -12.06 -4.67
N VAL A 11 -22.12 -12.40 -3.38
CA VAL A 11 -22.26 -11.42 -2.30
C VAL A 11 -20.97 -10.60 -2.11
N VAL A 12 -19.80 -11.22 -2.25
CA VAL A 12 -18.50 -10.52 -2.19
C VAL A 12 -18.30 -9.62 -3.43
N LEU A 13 -18.70 -10.08 -4.63
CA LEU A 13 -18.65 -9.26 -5.84
C LEU A 13 -19.65 -8.09 -5.79
N SER A 14 -20.87 -8.29 -5.28
CA SER A 14 -21.86 -7.23 -5.15
C SER A 14 -21.48 -6.21 -4.07
N ALA A 15 -20.82 -6.65 -2.99
CA ALA A 15 -20.27 -5.77 -1.97
C ALA A 15 -19.10 -4.93 -2.51
N LEU A 16 -18.26 -5.51 -3.38
CA LEU A 16 -17.22 -4.78 -4.11
C LEU A 16 -17.82 -3.75 -5.07
N VAL A 17 -18.87 -4.08 -5.82
CA VAL A 17 -19.54 -3.15 -6.74
C VAL A 17 -20.23 -2.00 -5.97
N PHE A 18 -20.84 -2.27 -4.81
CA PHE A 18 -21.43 -1.21 -3.96
C PHE A 18 -20.38 -0.31 -3.31
N TRP A 19 -19.17 -0.82 -3.04
CA TRP A 19 -18.03 -0.02 -2.58
C TRP A 19 -17.40 0.85 -3.68
N PHE A 20 -17.56 0.46 -4.95
CA PHE A 20 -17.10 1.24 -6.11
C PHE A 20 -18.12 2.26 -6.62
N ALA A 21 -19.38 2.19 -6.18
CA ALA A 21 -20.44 3.15 -6.57
C ALA A 21 -20.14 4.63 -6.29
N PRO A 22 -19.47 5.04 -5.19
CA PRO A 22 -19.12 6.46 -4.98
C PRO A 22 -18.01 6.96 -5.92
N PHE A 23 -17.33 6.09 -6.67
CA PHE A 23 -16.28 6.49 -7.63
C PHE A 23 -16.83 7.03 -8.96
N LEU A 24 -18.11 6.77 -9.27
CA LEU A 24 -18.77 7.26 -10.49
C LEU A 24 -19.41 8.65 -10.34
N ALA A 25 -19.37 9.25 -9.15
CA ALA A 25 -20.15 10.45 -8.82
C ALA A 25 -19.31 11.73 -8.60
N GLN A 26 -18.09 11.82 -9.12
CA GLN A 26 -17.28 13.04 -9.04
C GLN A 26 -16.69 13.42 -10.41
N ALA A 27 -17.38 14.29 -11.15
CA ALA A 27 -16.76 15.24 -12.09
C ALA A 27 -17.83 16.20 -12.66
N GLU A 28 -18.26 17.21 -11.89
CA GLU A 28 -18.76 18.47 -12.46
C GLU A 28 -17.91 19.63 -11.93
N GLY A 29 -16.74 19.79 -12.55
CA GLY A 29 -15.83 20.90 -12.31
C GLY A 29 -15.24 21.40 -13.64
N LEU A 30 -14.90 22.69 -13.70
CA LEU A 30 -14.45 23.39 -14.91
C LEU A 30 -13.13 22.83 -15.50
N VAL A 31 -12.38 22.03 -14.74
CA VAL A 31 -11.12 21.39 -15.12
C VAL A 31 -11.38 19.92 -15.42
N VAL A 32 -11.11 19.52 -16.66
CA VAL A 32 -11.49 18.22 -17.22
C VAL A 32 -10.40 17.17 -16.99
N ASP A 33 -9.13 17.57 -17.02
CA ASP A 33 -8.00 16.65 -16.90
C ASP A 33 -6.74 17.38 -16.39
N GLN A 34 -5.93 16.68 -15.61
CA GLN A 34 -4.74 17.20 -14.96
C GLN A 34 -3.65 16.13 -14.96
N SER A 35 -2.52 16.39 -15.60
CA SER A 35 -1.46 15.40 -15.74
C SER A 35 -0.08 16.01 -15.59
N PHE A 36 0.83 15.31 -14.92
CA PHE A 36 2.25 15.64 -15.00
C PHE A 36 2.77 15.41 -16.42
N LYS A 37 3.57 16.36 -16.94
CA LYS A 37 4.31 16.24 -18.20
C LYS A 37 5.79 16.10 -17.87
N GLY A 38 6.23 14.85 -17.73
CA GLY A 38 7.58 14.51 -17.28
C GLY A 38 7.85 14.97 -15.85
N ASP A 39 9.12 15.15 -15.52
CA ASP A 39 9.57 15.47 -14.16
C ASP A 39 9.45 16.98 -13.83
N ASN A 40 9.24 17.85 -14.83
CA ASN A 40 9.31 19.32 -14.66
C ASN A 40 8.05 20.07 -15.13
N GLY A 41 6.93 19.37 -15.36
CA GLY A 41 5.74 20.02 -15.93
C GLY A 41 4.41 19.55 -15.36
N ILE A 42 3.46 20.47 -15.22
CA ILE A 42 2.06 20.20 -14.90
C ILE A 42 1.20 20.70 -16.05
N VAL A 43 0.33 19.84 -16.57
CA VAL A 43 -0.65 20.18 -17.61
C VAL A 43 -2.03 20.24 -16.98
N VAL A 44 -2.71 21.36 -17.17
CA VAL A 44 -4.10 21.58 -16.73
C VAL A 44 -4.97 21.77 -17.98
N SER A 45 -5.99 20.91 -18.13
CA SER A 45 -6.96 20.97 -19.22
C SER A 45 -8.29 21.56 -18.73
N PHE A 46 -8.75 22.61 -19.39
CA PHE A 46 -10.00 23.31 -19.08
C PHE A 46 -11.13 22.88 -20.01
N SER A 47 -12.37 22.91 -19.50
CA SER A 47 -13.59 22.61 -20.25
C SER A 47 -13.96 23.69 -21.28
N ALA A 48 -13.57 24.95 -21.02
CA ALA A 48 -13.81 26.10 -21.90
C ALA A 48 -12.49 26.74 -22.35
N ALA A 49 -12.53 27.48 -23.47
CA ALA A 49 -11.39 28.24 -23.96
C ALA A 49 -11.07 29.38 -22.98
N VAL A 50 -9.81 29.49 -22.57
CA VAL A 50 -9.32 30.48 -21.60
C VAL A 50 -8.62 31.62 -22.34
N ASP A 51 -8.76 32.85 -21.83
CA ASP A 51 -8.05 34.01 -22.37
C ASP A 51 -6.52 33.85 -22.28
N LYS A 52 -5.83 34.11 -23.40
CA LYS A 52 -4.38 33.95 -23.55
C LYS A 52 -3.60 34.82 -22.58
N ALA A 53 -4.01 36.08 -22.40
CA ALA A 53 -3.31 37.03 -21.54
C ALA A 53 -3.40 36.68 -20.05
N ALA A 54 -4.50 36.04 -19.61
CA ALA A 54 -4.68 35.61 -18.23
C ALA A 54 -4.04 34.24 -17.94
N ALA A 55 -3.99 33.35 -18.95
CA ALA A 55 -3.43 32.00 -18.84
C ALA A 55 -1.89 31.95 -18.94
N GLU A 56 -1.26 32.90 -19.61
CA GLU A 56 0.21 33.00 -19.72
C GLU A 56 0.85 33.75 -18.54
N ASN A 57 0.04 34.39 -17.68
CA ASN A 57 0.54 35.07 -16.50
C ASN A 57 0.85 34.08 -15.37
N THR A 58 2.13 33.82 -15.14
CA THR A 58 2.66 32.97 -14.08
C THR A 58 2.15 33.35 -12.68
N GLY A 59 1.86 34.64 -12.41
CA GLY A 59 1.38 35.11 -11.11
C GLY A 59 -0.04 34.65 -10.74
N ASN A 60 -0.78 34.10 -11.70
CA ASN A 60 -2.13 33.56 -11.48
C ASN A 60 -2.10 32.12 -10.99
N TYR A 61 -0.94 31.47 -10.96
CA TYR A 61 -0.77 30.08 -10.54
C TYR A 61 0.10 30.02 -9.29
N THR A 62 -0.45 29.50 -8.20
CA THR A 62 0.33 29.15 -7.00
C THR A 62 0.31 27.64 -6.87
N VAL A 63 1.48 27.00 -6.95
CA VAL A 63 1.60 25.55 -6.78
C VAL A 63 2.29 25.24 -5.46
N PHE A 64 1.77 24.29 -4.71
CA PHE A 64 2.34 23.83 -3.45
C PHE A 64 2.12 22.32 -3.29
N GLU A 65 2.95 21.66 -2.50
CA GLU A 65 2.75 20.26 -2.16
C GLU A 65 1.68 20.15 -1.06
N GLU A 66 0.76 19.18 -1.15
CA GLU A 66 -0.28 18.95 -0.14
C GLU A 66 0.25 18.76 1.30
N PRO A 67 1.37 18.05 1.55
CA PRO A 67 1.95 17.96 2.90
C PRO A 67 2.62 19.25 3.39
N ASP A 68 3.08 20.13 2.48
CA ASP A 68 3.87 21.33 2.80
C ASP A 68 3.28 22.58 2.11
N PRO A 69 2.15 23.13 2.61
CA PRO A 69 1.47 24.28 2.00
C PRO A 69 2.27 25.59 2.06
N ASP A 70 3.32 25.64 2.88
CA ASP A 70 4.19 26.81 3.05
C ASP A 70 5.27 26.91 1.95
N ILE A 71 5.61 25.79 1.30
CA ILE A 71 6.61 25.76 0.21
C ILE A 71 5.90 26.02 -1.12
N ARG A 72 6.07 27.23 -1.64
CA ARG A 72 5.49 27.64 -2.92
C ARG A 72 6.45 27.34 -4.06
N LEU A 73 5.99 26.54 -5.01
CA LEU A 73 6.67 26.28 -6.26
C LEU A 73 6.17 27.28 -7.31
N GLU A 74 7.03 28.22 -7.66
CA GLU A 74 6.73 29.23 -8.69
C GLU A 74 7.00 28.63 -10.08
N PRO A 75 6.01 28.63 -11.00
CA PRO A 75 6.24 28.18 -12.36
C PRO A 75 7.20 29.13 -13.09
N VAL A 76 8.05 28.62 -13.96
CA VAL A 76 8.98 29.42 -14.79
C VAL A 76 8.27 29.93 -16.05
N SER A 77 7.35 29.14 -16.59
CA SER A 77 6.55 29.51 -17.77
C SER A 77 5.21 28.81 -17.80
N ALA A 78 4.16 29.52 -18.21
CA ALA A 78 2.84 28.97 -18.52
C ALA A 78 2.59 29.10 -20.02
N VAL A 79 2.48 27.98 -20.74
CA VAL A 79 2.24 27.97 -22.19
C VAL A 79 0.84 27.43 -22.49
N LEU A 80 0.02 28.24 -23.16
CA LEU A 80 -1.28 27.81 -23.67
C LEU A 80 -1.11 27.10 -25.02
N THR A 81 -1.67 25.90 -25.15
CA THR A 81 -1.69 25.17 -26.43
C THR A 81 -2.63 25.88 -27.41
N ALA A 82 -2.35 25.78 -28.73
CA ALA A 82 -3.10 26.46 -29.79
C ALA A 82 -4.63 26.27 -29.75
N ASP A 83 -5.11 25.18 -29.14
CA ASP A 83 -6.52 24.87 -28.92
C ASP A 83 -7.22 25.72 -27.85
N GLY A 84 -6.48 26.56 -27.11
CA GLY A 84 -7.03 27.47 -26.08
C GLY A 84 -7.53 26.78 -24.80
N LYS A 85 -7.32 25.46 -24.67
CA LYS A 85 -7.92 24.61 -23.62
C LYS A 85 -6.91 23.92 -22.69
N ARG A 86 -5.61 24.02 -22.95
CA ARG A 86 -4.55 23.34 -22.18
C ARG A 86 -3.43 24.30 -21.82
N VAL A 87 -3.16 24.45 -20.52
CA VAL A 87 -2.04 25.23 -20.00
C VAL A 87 -0.97 24.25 -19.50
N THR A 88 0.26 24.40 -19.99
CA THR A 88 1.43 23.68 -19.48
C THR A 88 2.24 24.62 -18.60
N LEU A 89 2.31 24.31 -17.31
CA LEU A 89 3.20 24.96 -16.35
C LEU A 89 4.53 24.21 -16.33
N SER A 90 5.64 24.90 -16.52
CA SER A 90 7.00 24.33 -16.42
C SER A 90 7.74 24.88 -15.21
N PHE A 91 8.48 24.04 -14.49
CA PHE A 91 9.19 24.37 -13.25
C PHE A 91 10.71 24.27 -13.44
N LYS A 92 11.45 25.02 -12.61
CA LYS A 92 12.92 25.08 -12.65
C LYS A 92 13.57 23.80 -12.13
N ASP A 93 13.00 23.24 -11.07
CA ASP A 93 13.45 22.03 -10.40
C ASP A 93 12.49 20.87 -10.70
N ALA A 94 12.98 19.64 -10.60
CA ALA A 94 12.16 18.44 -10.77
C ALA A 94 11.10 18.39 -9.67
N LEU A 95 9.83 18.27 -10.07
CA LEU A 95 8.69 18.13 -9.17
C LEU A 95 8.72 16.75 -8.50
N ASN A 96 8.37 16.71 -7.22
CA ASN A 96 8.22 15.45 -6.51
C ASN A 96 6.93 14.74 -6.96
N THR A 97 7.03 13.87 -7.96
CA THR A 97 5.85 13.18 -8.49
C THR A 97 5.19 12.17 -7.54
N ALA A 98 5.80 11.92 -6.37
CA ALA A 98 5.25 11.09 -5.31
C ALA A 98 4.25 11.84 -4.40
N THR A 99 4.26 13.17 -4.40
CA THR A 99 3.37 14.01 -3.57
C THR A 99 2.29 14.68 -4.42
N THR A 100 1.09 14.80 -3.88
CA THR A 100 0.00 15.53 -4.55
C THR A 100 0.35 17.01 -4.62
N HIS A 101 0.33 17.57 -5.82
CA HIS A 101 0.57 18.99 -6.03
C HIS A 101 -0.77 19.70 -6.14
N VAL A 102 -0.95 20.76 -5.36
CA VAL A 102 -2.13 21.61 -5.39
C VAL A 102 -1.82 22.84 -6.22
N VAL A 103 -2.51 23.00 -7.33
CA VAL A 103 -2.44 24.19 -8.18
C VAL A 103 -3.62 25.09 -7.81
N ALA A 104 -3.36 26.19 -7.11
CA ALA A 104 -4.32 27.25 -6.89
C ALA A 104 -4.26 28.24 -8.05
N ILE A 105 -5.35 28.33 -8.81
CA ILE A 105 -5.51 29.22 -9.94
C ILE A 105 -6.35 30.42 -9.48
N LYS A 106 -5.85 31.64 -9.69
CA LYS A 106 -6.57 32.89 -9.42
C LYS A 106 -6.95 33.58 -10.74
N GLY A 107 -8.21 34.00 -10.86
CA GLY A 107 -8.63 34.96 -11.89
C GLY A 107 -8.77 34.42 -13.33
N LEU A 108 -8.96 33.10 -13.52
CA LEU A 108 -9.33 32.54 -14.83
C LEU A 108 -10.86 32.42 -14.96
N ALA A 109 -11.41 32.90 -16.08
CA ALA A 109 -12.82 32.75 -16.48
C ALA A 109 -13.88 33.20 -15.44
N GLY A 110 -13.58 34.26 -14.66
CA GLY A 110 -14.54 34.86 -13.71
C GLY A 110 -14.69 34.15 -12.36
N LEU A 111 -13.83 33.19 -12.03
CA LEU A 111 -13.79 32.51 -10.73
C LEU A 111 -12.67 33.08 -9.84
N GLU A 112 -13.01 33.45 -8.59
CA GLU A 112 -12.08 34.08 -7.63
C GLU A 112 -10.88 33.18 -7.25
N LYS A 113 -11.10 31.85 -7.14
CA LYS A 113 -10.04 30.88 -6.83
C LYS A 113 -10.49 29.46 -7.16
N THR A 114 -9.82 28.80 -8.10
CA THR A 114 -10.04 27.36 -8.38
C THR A 114 -8.84 26.58 -7.88
N ILE A 115 -9.07 25.62 -6.99
CA ILE A 115 -8.01 24.76 -6.42
C ILE A 115 -8.09 23.41 -7.14
N VAL A 116 -6.96 23.02 -7.73
CA VAL A 116 -6.84 21.95 -8.72
C VAL A 116 -5.76 21.00 -8.21
N LYS A 117 -6.16 19.81 -7.71
CA LYS A 117 -5.23 18.81 -7.18
C LYS A 117 -4.73 17.91 -8.30
N VAL A 118 -3.46 18.07 -8.68
CA VAL A 118 -2.80 17.24 -9.68
C VAL A 118 -2.13 16.08 -8.95
N SER A 119 -2.65 14.87 -9.15
CA SER A 119 -2.03 13.63 -8.67
C SER A 119 -1.92 12.64 -9.83
N LYS A 120 -0.91 11.77 -9.81
CA LYS A 120 -0.83 10.64 -10.76
C LYS A 120 -2.09 9.77 -10.63
N SER A 121 -2.42 9.01 -11.68
CA SER A 121 -3.58 8.11 -11.69
C SER A 121 -3.66 7.33 -10.36
N TYR A 122 -4.77 7.49 -9.63
CA TYR A 122 -4.97 6.92 -8.29
C TYR A 122 -4.72 5.39 -8.28
N LEU A 123 -5.02 4.71 -9.38
CA LEU A 123 -4.76 3.28 -9.55
C LEU A 123 -3.26 2.96 -9.66
N GLY A 124 -2.48 3.82 -10.33
CA GLY A 124 -1.02 3.70 -10.40
C GLY A 124 -0.36 3.91 -9.04
N TYR A 125 -0.87 4.87 -8.26
CA TYR A 125 -0.43 5.09 -6.87
C TYR A 125 -0.72 3.88 -5.97
N LEU A 126 -1.94 3.34 -6.02
CA LEU A 126 -2.32 2.12 -5.30
C LEU A 126 -1.44 0.91 -5.67
N PHE A 127 -1.13 0.76 -6.96
CA PHE A 127 -0.24 -0.30 -7.44
C PHE A 127 1.21 -0.06 -7.00
N GLY A 128 1.65 1.20 -6.95
CA GLY A 128 2.93 1.60 -6.39
C GLY A 128 3.07 1.19 -4.92
N ILE A 129 2.05 1.44 -4.09
CA ILE A 129 2.01 0.99 -2.69
C ILE A 129 2.13 -0.53 -2.59
N LEU A 130 1.38 -1.26 -3.41
CA LEU A 130 1.39 -2.72 -3.41
C LEU A 130 2.77 -3.28 -3.76
N ILE A 131 3.38 -2.83 -4.86
CA ILE A 131 4.71 -3.31 -5.27
C ILE A 131 5.78 -2.85 -4.29
N SER A 132 5.66 -1.63 -3.76
CA SER A 132 6.56 -1.12 -2.74
C SER A 132 6.54 -1.98 -1.48
N ALA A 133 5.36 -2.31 -0.94
CA ALA A 133 5.23 -3.17 0.23
C ALA A 133 5.67 -4.63 -0.03
N LEU A 134 5.49 -5.12 -1.26
CA LEU A 134 5.82 -6.50 -1.64
C LEU A 134 7.33 -6.72 -1.83
N LEU A 135 8.00 -5.80 -2.53
CA LEU A 135 9.41 -5.94 -2.93
C LEU A 135 10.33 -4.91 -2.27
N ILE A 136 10.05 -3.62 -2.41
CA ILE A 136 10.98 -2.53 -2.08
C ILE A 136 11.17 -2.44 -0.55
N ASN A 137 10.07 -2.25 0.16
CA ASN A 137 9.97 -2.14 1.60
C ASN A 137 9.51 -3.46 2.23
N ASN A 138 10.08 -4.58 1.77
CA ASN A 138 9.69 -5.90 2.25
C ASN A 138 9.86 -6.01 3.77
N PHE A 139 8.78 -6.37 4.46
CA PHE A 139 8.75 -6.41 5.92
C PHE A 139 9.69 -7.44 6.54
N VAL A 140 9.99 -8.52 5.82
CA VAL A 140 10.85 -9.61 6.32
C VAL A 140 12.32 -9.29 6.09
N PHE A 141 12.68 -8.91 4.87
CA PHE A 141 14.08 -8.75 4.48
C PHE A 141 14.64 -7.36 4.72
N THR A 142 13.84 -6.31 4.56
CA THR A 142 14.29 -4.91 4.72
C THR A 142 14.08 -4.43 6.15
N LYS A 143 12.94 -4.78 6.77
CA LYS A 143 12.57 -4.31 8.12
C LYS A 143 12.75 -5.36 9.22
N TYR A 144 13.15 -6.59 8.88
CA TYR A 144 13.43 -7.69 9.82
C TYR A 144 12.25 -8.06 10.75
N LEU A 145 11.01 -7.88 10.30
CA LEU A 145 9.83 -8.28 11.06
C LEU A 145 9.36 -9.70 10.69
N GLY A 146 8.81 -10.42 11.66
CA GLY A 146 8.11 -11.69 11.43
C GLY A 146 9.02 -12.91 11.27
N LEU A 147 10.29 -12.77 11.62
CA LEU A 147 11.31 -13.82 11.54
C LEU A 147 10.92 -15.10 12.31
N CYS A 148 10.16 -14.97 13.40
CA CYS A 148 9.73 -16.09 14.25
C CYS A 148 8.95 -17.15 13.47
N VAL A 149 7.95 -16.71 12.70
CA VAL A 149 7.12 -17.60 11.87
C VAL A 149 7.86 -17.97 10.58
N PHE A 150 8.66 -17.05 10.06
CA PHE A 150 9.46 -17.23 8.85
C PHE A 150 10.40 -18.44 8.96
N PHE A 151 11.22 -18.54 10.01
CA PHE A 151 12.11 -19.69 10.19
C PHE A 151 11.39 -20.97 10.61
N GLY A 152 10.25 -20.84 11.31
CA GLY A 152 9.45 -21.99 11.73
C GLY A 152 8.80 -22.73 10.56
N THR A 153 8.26 -21.98 9.58
CA THR A 153 7.38 -22.54 8.54
C THR A 153 8.03 -22.65 7.15
N SER A 154 9.30 -22.24 7.01
CA SER A 154 10.05 -22.30 5.75
C SER A 154 10.74 -23.65 5.49
N LYS A 155 10.50 -24.71 6.28
CA LYS A 155 11.19 -26.00 6.06
C LYS A 155 10.70 -26.80 4.85
N LYS A 156 9.43 -26.65 4.46
CA LYS A 156 8.79 -27.43 3.38
C LYS A 156 7.94 -26.52 2.50
N LYS A 157 8.00 -26.69 1.17
CA LYS A 157 7.27 -25.82 0.23
C LYS A 157 5.76 -25.89 0.38
N SER A 158 5.21 -27.07 0.65
CA SER A 158 3.77 -27.24 0.86
C SER A 158 3.29 -26.46 2.09
N THR A 159 4.07 -26.51 3.16
CA THR A 159 3.82 -25.80 4.42
C THR A 159 3.96 -24.28 4.25
N ALA A 160 5.03 -23.82 3.60
CA ALA A 160 5.28 -22.40 3.38
C ALA A 160 4.17 -21.71 2.56
N LYS A 161 3.68 -22.36 1.50
CA LYS A 161 2.57 -21.84 0.68
C LYS A 161 1.28 -21.70 1.50
N GLY A 162 0.91 -22.74 2.25
CA GLY A 162 -0.30 -22.70 3.09
C GLY A 162 -0.22 -21.61 4.15
N MET A 163 0.91 -21.52 4.85
CA MET A 163 1.10 -20.51 5.89
C MET A 163 1.09 -19.09 5.34
N GLY A 164 1.75 -18.83 4.21
CA GLY A 164 1.80 -17.49 3.61
C GLY A 164 0.43 -16.98 3.18
N VAL A 165 -0.44 -17.86 2.65
CA VAL A 165 -1.82 -17.50 2.27
C VAL A 165 -2.65 -17.15 3.50
N VAL A 166 -2.57 -17.97 4.55
CA VAL A 166 -3.24 -17.68 5.83
C VAL A 166 -2.76 -16.35 6.39
N PHE A 167 -1.44 -16.11 6.40
CA PHE A 167 -0.86 -14.85 6.89
C PHE A 167 -1.35 -13.62 6.12
N THR A 168 -1.42 -13.74 4.78
CA THR A 168 -1.92 -12.66 3.92
C THR A 168 -3.38 -12.35 4.24
N LEU A 169 -4.21 -13.38 4.40
CA LEU A 169 -5.62 -13.22 4.75
C LEU A 169 -5.80 -12.58 6.13
N VAL A 170 -5.06 -13.06 7.14
CA VAL A 170 -5.05 -12.47 8.49
C VAL A 170 -4.69 -10.98 8.40
N MET A 171 -3.59 -10.64 7.71
CA MET A 171 -3.11 -9.26 7.60
C MET A 171 -4.13 -8.33 6.93
N VAL A 172 -4.74 -8.76 5.83
CA VAL A 172 -5.73 -7.96 5.11
C VAL A 172 -6.95 -7.69 5.99
N VAL A 173 -7.49 -8.73 6.64
CA VAL A 173 -8.67 -8.57 7.50
C VAL A 173 -8.33 -7.72 8.73
N SER A 174 -7.20 -7.98 9.38
CA SER A 174 -6.81 -7.22 10.58
C SER A 174 -6.51 -5.76 10.26
N ALA A 175 -5.86 -5.46 9.13
CA ALA A 175 -5.56 -4.10 8.73
C ALA A 175 -6.83 -3.30 8.40
N LEU A 176 -7.78 -3.91 7.69
CA LEU A 176 -9.08 -3.27 7.40
C LEU A 176 -9.88 -3.01 8.69
N MET A 177 -9.94 -3.99 9.60
CA MET A 177 -10.61 -3.81 10.89
C MET A 177 -9.95 -2.71 11.72
N SER A 178 -8.61 -2.69 11.78
CA SER A 178 -7.85 -1.64 12.47
C SER A 178 -8.06 -0.26 11.86
N TRP A 179 -8.17 -0.15 10.53
CA TRP A 179 -8.46 1.11 9.86
C TRP A 179 -9.83 1.67 10.24
N VAL A 180 -10.86 0.81 10.28
CA VAL A 180 -12.21 1.21 10.70
C VAL A 180 -12.18 1.69 12.14
N PHE A 181 -11.58 0.93 13.04
CA PHE A 181 -11.47 1.33 14.45
C PHE A 181 -10.66 2.62 14.64
N TYR A 182 -9.56 2.78 13.89
CA TYR A 182 -8.71 3.96 13.98
C TYR A 182 -9.48 5.23 13.58
N ASN A 183 -10.12 5.21 12.41
CA ASN A 183 -10.82 6.39 11.89
C ASN A 183 -12.12 6.72 12.62
N PHE A 184 -12.93 5.71 12.97
CA PHE A 184 -14.25 5.94 13.56
C PHE A 184 -14.22 6.07 15.09
N ILE A 185 -13.16 5.61 15.77
CA ILE A 185 -13.10 5.62 17.24
C ILE A 185 -11.88 6.40 17.72
N LEU A 186 -10.66 6.05 17.32
CA LEU A 186 -9.46 6.68 17.93
C LEU A 186 -9.32 8.16 17.59
N ILE A 187 -9.58 8.54 16.34
CA ILE A 187 -9.53 9.95 15.90
C ILE A 187 -10.58 10.81 16.61
N PRO A 188 -11.90 10.50 16.57
CA PRO A 188 -12.91 11.38 17.16
C PRO A 188 -12.84 11.46 18.68
N PHE A 189 -12.42 10.39 19.36
CA PHE A 189 -12.26 10.37 20.81
C PHE A 189 -10.86 10.84 21.26
N ASN A 190 -9.96 11.19 20.34
CA ASN A 190 -8.59 11.64 20.59
C ASN A 190 -7.76 10.66 21.45
N LEU A 191 -7.99 9.35 21.27
CA LEU A 191 -7.40 8.25 22.05
C LEU A 191 -6.16 7.64 21.35
N ASN A 192 -5.36 8.45 20.68
CA ASN A 192 -4.20 7.98 19.91
C ASN A 192 -3.19 7.20 20.78
N PHE A 193 -3.06 7.53 22.07
CA PHE A 193 -2.16 6.81 22.98
C PHE A 193 -2.51 5.32 23.17
N LEU A 194 -3.78 4.94 22.95
CA LEU A 194 -4.26 3.56 23.16
C LEU A 194 -4.12 2.69 21.90
N GLN A 195 -3.62 3.24 20.80
CA GLN A 195 -3.56 2.58 19.49
C GLN A 195 -2.92 1.18 19.52
N ILE A 196 -1.80 1.02 20.23
CA ILE A 196 -1.07 -0.26 20.26
C ILE A 196 -1.92 -1.33 20.92
N VAL A 197 -2.55 -1.01 22.05
CA VAL A 197 -3.39 -1.96 22.82
C VAL A 197 -4.62 -2.36 22.00
N VAL A 198 -5.27 -1.38 21.35
CA VAL A 198 -6.43 -1.63 20.49
C VAL A 198 -6.06 -2.51 19.29
N PHE A 199 -4.95 -2.22 18.61
CA PHE A 199 -4.51 -3.01 17.45
C PHE A 199 -4.14 -4.44 17.84
N ILE A 200 -3.46 -4.66 18.97
CA ILE A 200 -3.19 -6.02 19.47
C ILE A 200 -4.51 -6.77 19.74
N GLY A 201 -5.50 -6.11 20.35
CA GLY A 201 -6.82 -6.69 20.60
C GLY A 201 -7.55 -7.09 19.31
N LEU A 202 -7.57 -6.21 18.31
CA LEU A 202 -8.21 -6.46 17.01
C LEU A 202 -7.53 -7.59 16.22
N VAL A 203 -6.19 -7.61 16.24
CA VAL A 203 -5.39 -8.68 15.64
C VAL A 203 -5.69 -10.02 16.33
N SER A 204 -5.70 -10.05 17.66
CA SER A 204 -6.00 -11.26 18.43
C SER A 204 -7.37 -11.83 18.08
N LEU A 205 -8.40 -10.98 18.02
CA LEU A 205 -9.76 -11.37 17.62
C LEU A 205 -9.80 -11.93 16.19
N THR A 206 -9.09 -11.30 15.26
CA THR A 206 -9.01 -11.74 13.85
C THR A 206 -8.32 -13.10 13.72
N VAL A 207 -7.18 -13.28 14.38
CA VAL A 207 -6.44 -14.55 14.32
C VAL A 207 -7.24 -15.67 14.97
N GLN A 208 -7.93 -15.40 16.08
CA GLN A 208 -8.74 -16.40 16.75
C GLN A 208 -9.97 -16.83 15.92
N ALA A 209 -10.57 -15.91 15.18
CA ALA A 209 -11.60 -16.25 14.19
C ALA A 209 -11.03 -17.18 13.11
N ILE A 210 -9.84 -16.89 12.60
CA ILE A 210 -9.17 -17.71 11.58
C ILE A 210 -8.75 -19.08 12.11
N ASP A 211 -8.29 -19.19 13.35
CA ASP A 211 -8.00 -20.47 14.02
C ASP A 211 -9.23 -21.39 13.99
N THR A 212 -10.39 -20.84 14.37
CA THR A 212 -11.66 -21.57 14.41
C THR A 212 -12.12 -21.99 13.02
N ILE A 213 -11.94 -21.13 12.00
CA ILE A 213 -12.28 -21.44 10.61
C ILE A 213 -11.36 -22.56 10.08
N LEU A 214 -10.05 -22.48 10.32
CA LEU A 214 -9.09 -23.48 9.86
C LEU A 214 -9.35 -24.87 10.43
N ARG A 215 -9.72 -24.96 11.71
CA ARG A 215 -10.12 -26.25 12.35
C ARG A 215 -11.29 -26.92 11.63
N LYS A 216 -12.24 -26.14 11.09
CA LYS A 216 -13.43 -26.66 10.40
C LYS A 216 -13.21 -26.94 8.92
N VAL A 217 -12.44 -26.09 8.22
CA VAL A 217 -12.27 -26.19 6.76
C VAL A 217 -11.19 -27.19 6.36
N ASN A 218 -10.06 -27.23 7.07
CA ASN A 218 -8.95 -28.10 6.71
C ASN A 218 -8.16 -28.60 7.95
N PRO A 219 -8.61 -29.71 8.58
CA PRO A 219 -7.97 -30.25 9.77
C PRO A 219 -6.56 -30.78 9.52
N VAL A 220 -6.23 -31.19 8.29
CA VAL A 220 -4.87 -31.64 7.91
C VAL A 220 -3.87 -30.48 7.97
N LEU A 221 -4.30 -29.32 7.48
CA LEU A 221 -3.55 -28.07 7.58
C LEU A 221 -3.40 -27.70 9.06
N PHE A 222 -4.51 -27.67 9.81
CA PHE A 222 -4.49 -27.33 11.23
C PHE A 222 -3.52 -28.21 12.06
N ASN A 223 -3.52 -29.53 11.88
CA ASN A 223 -2.61 -30.43 12.59
C ASN A 223 -1.13 -30.20 12.25
N SER A 224 -0.84 -29.69 11.05
CA SER A 224 0.53 -29.34 10.63
C SER A 224 0.97 -27.95 11.12
N PHE A 225 0.01 -27.08 11.46
CA PHE A 225 0.25 -25.66 11.78
C PHE A 225 -0.11 -25.25 13.22
N GLY A 226 -0.70 -26.13 14.03
CA GLY A 226 -1.35 -25.77 15.29
C GLY A 226 -0.49 -24.92 16.25
N VAL A 227 0.82 -25.17 16.32
CA VAL A 227 1.74 -24.37 17.16
C VAL A 227 2.01 -22.99 16.54
N TYR A 228 2.01 -22.86 15.22
CA TYR A 228 2.28 -21.62 14.52
C TYR A 228 1.09 -20.66 14.49
N LEU A 229 -0.14 -21.15 14.67
CA LEU A 229 -1.34 -20.30 14.73
C LEU A 229 -1.33 -19.37 15.95
N VAL A 230 -0.88 -19.87 17.10
CA VAL A 230 -0.64 -19.03 18.28
C VAL A 230 0.51 -18.06 18.03
N LEU A 231 1.53 -18.47 17.28
CA LEU A 231 2.67 -17.60 16.93
C LEU A 231 2.30 -16.47 15.95
N VAL A 232 1.17 -16.57 15.26
CA VAL A 232 0.64 -15.51 14.38
C VAL A 232 0.21 -14.30 15.21
N ILE A 233 -0.45 -14.49 16.37
CA ILE A 233 -0.98 -13.38 17.19
C ILE A 233 0.13 -12.42 17.66
N ALA A 234 1.31 -12.98 17.94
CA ALA A 234 2.47 -12.27 18.45
C ALA A 234 3.46 -11.91 17.33
N ASN A 235 3.05 -12.00 16.06
CA ASN A 235 3.93 -11.70 14.96
C ASN A 235 4.08 -10.18 14.76
N CYS A 236 5.34 -9.74 14.71
CA CYS A 236 5.71 -8.33 14.59
C CYS A 236 5.15 -7.69 13.30
N VAL A 237 5.09 -8.43 12.18
CA VAL A 237 4.59 -7.90 10.89
C VAL A 237 3.11 -7.57 10.99
N ILE A 238 2.34 -8.43 11.66
CA ILE A 238 0.88 -8.28 11.74
C ILE A 238 0.48 -7.06 12.56
N ILE A 239 1.26 -6.70 13.59
CA ILE A 239 1.05 -5.48 14.37
C ILE A 239 1.61 -4.25 13.64
N ALA A 240 2.73 -4.38 12.93
CA ALA A 240 3.36 -3.26 12.25
C ALA A 240 2.52 -2.67 11.11
N VAL A 241 1.78 -3.49 10.36
CA VAL A 241 0.94 -2.99 9.25
C VAL A 241 -0.17 -2.03 9.74
N PRO A 242 -0.98 -2.37 10.77
CA PRO A 242 -1.88 -1.44 11.45
C PRO A 242 -1.22 -0.20 12.04
N LEU A 243 0.04 -0.29 12.47
CA LEU A 243 0.74 0.88 13.01
C LEU A 243 1.19 1.83 11.90
N ILE A 244 1.62 1.30 10.76
CA ILE A 244 2.03 2.08 9.59
C ILE A 244 0.83 2.76 8.94
N LEU A 245 -0.32 2.10 8.82
CA LEU A 245 -1.53 2.74 8.28
C LEU A 245 -1.98 3.92 9.14
N ALA A 246 -1.85 3.80 10.47
CA ALA A 246 -2.23 4.86 11.40
C ALA A 246 -1.28 6.05 11.32
N ASN A 247 0.03 5.79 11.22
CA ASN A 247 1.05 6.84 11.09
C ASN A 247 0.94 7.59 9.76
N ASN A 248 0.69 6.87 8.65
CA ASN A 248 0.60 7.46 7.31
C ASN A 248 -0.81 7.98 6.96
N HIS A 249 -1.78 7.88 7.87
CA HIS A 249 -3.18 8.28 7.64
C HIS A 249 -3.78 7.76 6.32
N TYR A 250 -3.53 6.49 6.01
CA TYR A 250 -3.97 5.90 4.74
C TYR A 250 -5.49 5.79 4.63
N ASN A 251 -6.01 5.89 3.41
CA ASN A 251 -7.40 5.61 3.08
C ASN A 251 -7.67 4.09 3.06
N VAL A 252 -8.93 3.65 2.90
CA VAL A 252 -9.28 2.22 2.93
C VAL A 252 -8.59 1.45 1.80
N PHE A 253 -8.62 2.00 0.59
CA PHE A 253 -8.04 1.35 -0.58
C PHE A 253 -6.52 1.25 -0.49
N GLU A 254 -5.87 2.29 0.03
CA GLU A 254 -4.43 2.30 0.29
C GLU A 254 -4.07 1.27 1.37
N THR A 255 -4.86 1.21 2.44
CA THR A 255 -4.71 0.21 3.51
C THR A 255 -4.84 -1.21 2.97
N PHE A 256 -5.83 -1.47 2.12
CA PHE A 256 -6.03 -2.77 1.50
C PHE A 256 -4.83 -3.17 0.64
N MET A 257 -4.34 -2.26 -0.21
CA MET A 257 -3.20 -2.52 -1.08
C MET A 257 -1.89 -2.70 -0.30
N LEU A 258 -1.69 -1.92 0.76
CA LEU A 258 -0.56 -2.07 1.68
C LEU A 258 -0.58 -3.44 2.37
N ALA A 259 -1.73 -3.83 2.93
CA ALA A 259 -1.88 -5.10 3.63
C ALA A 259 -1.72 -6.30 2.68
N LEU A 260 -2.26 -6.19 1.46
CA LEU A 260 -2.10 -7.20 0.42
C LEU A 260 -0.63 -7.30 -0.04
N GLY A 261 0.05 -6.17 -0.21
CA GLY A 261 1.48 -6.11 -0.55
C GLY A 261 2.36 -6.67 0.59
N ALA A 262 2.08 -6.33 1.84
CA ALA A 262 2.79 -6.85 3.02
C ALA A 262 2.61 -8.37 3.17
N GLY A 263 1.38 -8.87 3.02
CA GLY A 263 1.06 -10.29 3.02
C GLY A 263 1.69 -11.05 1.86
N GLY A 264 1.56 -10.52 0.65
CA GLY A 264 2.20 -11.05 -0.55
C GLY A 264 3.72 -11.08 -0.42
N GLY A 265 4.33 -10.04 0.13
CA GLY A 265 5.77 -9.96 0.39
C GLY A 265 6.24 -10.99 1.41
N PHE A 266 5.45 -11.24 2.47
CA PHE A 266 5.72 -12.30 3.44
C PHE A 266 5.60 -13.70 2.83
N LEU A 267 4.56 -13.94 2.02
CA LEU A 267 4.37 -15.20 1.28
C LEU A 267 5.51 -15.45 0.29
N LEU A 268 5.93 -14.41 -0.46
CA LEU A 268 7.08 -14.49 -1.36
C LEU A 268 8.35 -14.85 -0.60
N ALA A 269 8.64 -14.15 0.51
CA ALA A 269 9.80 -14.42 1.35
C ALA A 269 9.80 -15.87 1.85
N LEU A 270 8.67 -16.34 2.39
CA LEU A 270 8.52 -17.72 2.86
C LEU A 270 8.76 -18.74 1.74
N TYR A 271 8.22 -18.49 0.55
CA TYR A 271 8.35 -19.38 -0.59
C TYR A 271 9.80 -19.48 -1.09
N LEU A 272 10.51 -18.35 -1.16
CA LEU A 272 11.92 -18.29 -1.53
C LEU A 272 12.78 -19.04 -0.50
N MET A 273 12.57 -18.76 0.78
CA MET A 273 13.32 -19.41 1.86
C MET A 273 13.07 -20.91 1.90
N SER A 274 11.84 -21.35 1.67
CA SER A 274 11.52 -22.77 1.60
C SER A 274 12.14 -23.48 0.42
N SER A 275 12.29 -22.78 -0.71
CA SER A 275 12.96 -23.33 -1.88
C SER A 275 14.45 -23.54 -1.65
N VAL A 276 15.12 -22.62 -0.95
CA VAL A 276 16.52 -22.80 -0.57
C VAL A 276 16.65 -23.82 0.56
N SER A 277 15.74 -23.86 1.51
CA SER A 277 15.78 -24.79 2.65
C SER A 277 15.70 -26.26 2.24
N GLU A 278 14.90 -26.60 1.22
CA GLU A 278 14.90 -27.96 0.65
C GLU A 278 16.23 -28.30 -0.04
N ARG A 279 16.87 -27.33 -0.71
CA ARG A 279 18.19 -27.55 -1.34
C ARG A 279 19.30 -27.68 -0.31
N MET A 280 19.25 -26.90 0.76
CA MET A 280 20.24 -26.97 1.86
C MET A 280 20.25 -28.32 2.56
N GLN A 281 19.12 -29.03 2.62
CA GLN A 281 19.05 -30.37 3.21
C GLN A 281 19.86 -31.41 2.42
N LEU A 282 20.05 -31.20 1.13
CA LEU A 282 20.86 -32.07 0.26
C LEU A 282 22.32 -31.62 0.17
N ALA A 283 22.63 -30.41 0.65
CA ALA A 283 23.96 -29.84 0.58
C ALA A 283 24.87 -30.36 1.70
N ASN A 284 26.16 -30.44 1.41
CA ASN A 284 27.15 -30.93 2.37
C ASN A 284 27.57 -29.80 3.32
N ILE A 285 26.77 -29.57 4.38
CA ILE A 285 26.98 -28.49 5.35
C ILE A 285 27.70 -29.05 6.60
N PRO A 286 28.71 -28.35 7.15
CA PRO A 286 29.37 -28.73 8.40
C PRO A 286 28.36 -28.90 9.54
N GLN A 287 28.58 -29.89 10.41
CA GLN A 287 27.60 -30.28 11.43
C GLN A 287 27.18 -29.12 12.35
N SER A 288 28.11 -28.22 12.69
CA SER A 288 27.85 -27.04 13.53
C SER A 288 26.95 -25.98 12.90
N PHE A 289 26.84 -25.94 11.56
CA PHE A 289 26.04 -24.95 10.83
C PHE A 289 24.67 -25.47 10.39
N LYS A 290 24.37 -26.76 10.61
CA LYS A 290 23.09 -27.35 10.19
C LYS A 290 21.91 -26.75 10.95
N GLY A 291 20.82 -26.45 10.23
CA GLY A 291 19.58 -25.94 10.80
C GLY A 291 19.47 -24.41 10.81
N LEU A 292 19.27 -23.82 11.98
CA LEU A 292 19.05 -22.37 12.12
C LEU A 292 20.27 -21.52 11.71
N PRO A 293 21.53 -21.86 12.05
CA PRO A 293 22.67 -21.00 11.72
C PRO A 293 22.82 -20.73 10.22
N ILE A 294 22.77 -21.77 9.38
CA ILE A 294 22.81 -21.60 7.92
C ILE A 294 21.58 -20.86 7.39
N ALA A 295 20.41 -21.06 8.01
CA ALA A 295 19.19 -20.35 7.62
C ALA A 295 19.31 -18.83 7.83
N PHE A 296 19.97 -18.39 8.92
CA PHE A 296 20.27 -16.97 9.14
C PHE A 296 21.26 -16.41 8.12
N ILE A 297 22.29 -17.16 7.74
CA ILE A 297 23.25 -16.75 6.71
C ILE A 297 22.53 -16.54 5.36
N VAL A 298 21.69 -17.50 4.97
CA VAL A 298 20.90 -17.41 3.74
C VAL A 298 19.88 -16.27 3.79
N ALA A 299 19.21 -16.07 4.93
CA ALA A 299 18.31 -14.94 5.11
C ALA A 299 19.04 -13.59 4.97
N GLY A 300 20.28 -13.48 5.47
CA GLY A 300 21.14 -12.32 5.26
C GLY A 300 21.51 -12.10 3.79
N GLN A 301 21.79 -13.18 3.05
CA GLN A 301 22.02 -13.09 1.59
C GLN A 301 20.77 -12.61 0.84
N PHE A 302 19.59 -13.09 1.23
CA PHE A 302 18.33 -12.57 0.70
C PHE A 302 18.13 -11.09 1.05
N ALA A 303 18.42 -10.67 2.28
CA ALA A 303 18.34 -9.27 2.68
C ALA A 303 19.25 -8.38 1.80
N MET A 304 20.49 -8.80 1.54
CA MET A 304 21.41 -8.09 0.63
C MET A 304 20.87 -8.02 -0.80
N ALA A 305 20.26 -9.09 -1.31
CA ALA A 305 19.65 -9.08 -2.64
C ALA A 305 18.43 -8.14 -2.71
N PHE A 306 17.60 -8.11 -1.67
CA PHE A 306 16.40 -7.27 -1.62
C PHE A 306 16.73 -5.79 -1.41
N LEU A 307 17.82 -5.46 -0.73
CA LEU A 307 18.32 -4.08 -0.63
C LEU A 307 18.62 -3.45 -2.00
N GLY A 308 18.97 -4.26 -3.01
CA GLY A 308 19.13 -3.80 -4.39
C GLY A 308 17.86 -3.17 -4.99
N PHE A 309 16.67 -3.55 -4.49
CA PHE A 309 15.40 -2.95 -4.91
C PHE A 309 15.05 -1.66 -4.17
N SER A 310 15.78 -1.29 -3.12
CA SER A 310 15.49 -0.09 -2.31
C SER A 310 15.62 1.22 -3.09
N GLY A 311 16.36 1.23 -4.21
CA GLY A 311 16.49 2.39 -5.11
C GLY A 311 15.40 2.47 -6.19
N LEU A 312 14.48 1.51 -6.25
CA LEU A 312 13.41 1.52 -7.24
C LEU A 312 12.36 2.57 -6.85
N GLN A 313 12.33 3.71 -7.54
CA GLN A 313 11.24 4.66 -7.43
C GLN A 313 10.12 4.24 -8.39
N LEU A 314 9.06 3.65 -7.85
CA LEU A 314 7.83 3.43 -8.60
C LEU A 314 6.96 4.67 -8.45
N PHE A 315 7.07 5.53 -9.46
CA PHE A 315 6.36 6.80 -9.65
C PHE A 315 6.82 7.96 -8.76
#